data_AF-A0A9D5UZZ7-F1
#
_entry.id   AF-A0A9D5UZZ7-F1
#
_cell.length_a   1.000
_cell.length_b   1.000
_cell.length_c   1.000
_cell.angle_alpha   90.00
_cell.angle_beta   90.00
_cell.angle_gamma   90.00
#
_symmetry.space_group_name_H-M   'P 1'
#
loop_
_entity.id
_entity.type
_entity.pdbx_description
1 polymer ?
#
loop_
_entity_poly.entity_id
_entity_poly.type
_entity_poly.pdbx_seq_one_letter_code
_entity_poly.pdbx_strand_id
1 'polypeptide(L)'
;MGNTIAFDTYAYVRKLRDAGLTEQQAVIQAEALVSLIEERLATKKDLAEVEASLKRDIEKIRSDLQRDLKELDTKAETRLKELDIKAETRSKETDARLKELELRMVIKMGGMILAGIGILFGFMRAWPLPVQFVPFPGQEMRQTVSQFPPGK
;
A
#
# COMPACT_ATOMS: atom_id res chain seq x y z
N MET A 1 24.46 -32.69 -31.03
CA MET A 1 24.71 -33.54 -32.21
C MET A 1 23.88 -34.81 -32.02
N GLY A 2 22.76 -34.93 -32.73
CA GLY A 2 21.92 -36.13 -32.64
C GLY A 2 22.58 -37.27 -33.40
N ASN A 3 22.95 -38.33 -32.70
CA ASN A 3 23.45 -39.54 -33.33
C ASN A 3 22.26 -40.22 -34.01
N THR A 4 22.07 -39.98 -35.31
CA THR A 4 21.05 -40.66 -36.10
C THR A 4 21.28 -42.16 -35.95
N ILE A 5 20.34 -42.88 -35.34
CA ILE A 5 20.39 -44.34 -35.27
C ILE A 5 20.05 -44.83 -36.69
N ALA A 6 21.05 -44.80 -37.58
CA ALA A 6 20.93 -45.38 -38.90
C ALA A 6 21.02 -46.90 -38.75
N PHE A 7 19.87 -47.57 -38.81
CA PHE A 7 19.84 -49.01 -38.85
C PHE A 7 20.19 -49.48 -40.27
N ASP A 8 21.36 -50.11 -40.41
CA ASP A 8 21.80 -50.69 -41.68
C ASP A 8 21.18 -52.09 -41.85
N THR A 9 20.05 -52.12 -42.54
CA THR A 9 19.30 -53.34 -42.85
C THR A 9 20.16 -54.36 -43.60
N TYR A 10 21.03 -53.92 -44.52
CA TYR A 10 21.87 -54.84 -45.32
C TYR A 10 22.96 -55.49 -44.47
N ALA A 11 23.67 -54.71 -43.66
CA ALA A 11 24.68 -55.24 -42.74
C ALA A 11 24.06 -56.19 -41.70
N TYR A 12 22.83 -55.92 -41.26
CA TYR A 12 22.09 -56.79 -40.34
C TYR A 12 21.68 -58.12 -41.00
N VAL A 13 21.09 -58.08 -42.20
CA VAL A 13 20.74 -59.29 -42.99
C VAL A 13 21.97 -60.14 -43.23
N ARG A 14 23.11 -59.53 -43.60
CA ARG A 14 24.37 -60.23 -43.81
C ARG A 14 24.83 -60.96 -42.54
N LYS A 15 24.79 -60.32 -41.37
CA LYS A 15 25.15 -60.95 -40.09
C LYS A 15 24.26 -62.15 -39.76
N LEU A 16 22.96 -62.05 -40.03
CA LEU A 16 22.02 -63.16 -39.79
C LEU A 16 22.31 -64.34 -40.72
N ARG A 17 22.63 -64.09 -41.98
CA ARG A 17 23.06 -65.13 -42.93
C ARG A 17 24.37 -65.79 -42.53
N ASP A 18 25.36 -64.99 -42.14
CA ASP A 18 26.67 -65.47 -41.66
C ASP A 18 26.53 -66.30 -40.37
N ALA A 19 25.45 -66.09 -39.60
CA ALA A 19 25.07 -66.89 -38.43
C ALA A 19 24.23 -68.15 -38.76
N GLY A 20 23.97 -68.43 -40.04
CA GLY A 20 23.31 -69.66 -40.51
C GLY A 20 21.80 -69.56 -40.74
N LEU A 21 21.20 -68.36 -40.67
CA LEU A 21 19.80 -68.17 -41.07
C LEU A 21 19.67 -68.15 -42.59
N THR A 22 18.53 -68.61 -43.10
CA THR A 22 18.24 -68.49 -44.54
C THR A 22 18.05 -67.02 -44.92
N GLU A 23 18.28 -66.69 -46.20
CA GLU A 23 18.13 -65.32 -46.70
C GLU A 23 16.73 -64.76 -46.45
N GLN A 24 15.70 -65.59 -46.67
CA GLN A 24 14.31 -65.24 -46.38
C GLN A 24 14.09 -64.93 -44.88
N GLN A 25 14.63 -65.75 -43.97
CA GLN A 25 14.50 -65.52 -42.53
C GLN A 25 15.23 -64.25 -42.09
N ALA A 26 16.43 -64.00 -42.64
CA ALA A 26 17.23 -62.82 -42.33
C ALA A 26 16.54 -61.53 -42.77
N VAL A 27 15.94 -61.52 -43.97
CA VAL A 27 15.19 -60.36 -44.49
C VAL A 27 13.95 -60.08 -43.64
N ILE A 28 13.14 -61.11 -43.32
CA ILE A 28 11.92 -60.94 -42.50
C ILE A 28 12.25 -60.35 -41.12
N GLN A 29 13.34 -60.80 -40.49
CA GLN A 29 13.75 -60.24 -39.20
C GLN A 29 14.21 -58.79 -39.31
N ALA A 30 14.96 -58.45 -40.36
CA ALA A 30 15.44 -57.09 -40.58
C ALA A 30 14.26 -56.14 -40.84
N GLU A 31 13.28 -56.55 -41.65
CA GLU A 31 12.05 -55.79 -41.92
C GLU A 31 11.22 -55.59 -40.65
N ALA A 32 11.03 -56.65 -39.85
CA ALA A 32 10.31 -56.55 -38.58
C ALA A 32 11.00 -55.57 -37.61
N LEU A 33 12.34 -55.56 -37.56
CA LEU A 33 13.09 -54.64 -36.71
C LEU A 33 12.98 -53.19 -37.20
N VAL A 34 13.07 -52.96 -38.52
CA VAL A 34 12.87 -51.63 -39.11
C VAL A 34 11.47 -51.11 -38.80
N SER A 35 10.45 -51.94 -38.99
CA SER A 35 9.07 -51.57 -38.69
C SER A 35 8.89 -51.17 -37.22
N LEU A 36 9.47 -51.91 -36.27
CA LEU A 36 9.42 -51.57 -34.83
C LEU A 36 10.17 -50.28 -34.50
N ILE A 37 11.29 -50.02 -35.17
CA ILE A 37 12.10 -48.79 -35.00
C ILE A 37 11.31 -47.58 -35.51
N GLU A 38 10.70 -47.68 -36.68
CA GLU A 38 9.89 -46.61 -37.28
C GLU A 38 8.61 -46.33 -36.49
N GLU A 39 7.96 -47.36 -35.94
CA GLU A 39 6.73 -47.21 -35.15
C GLU A 39 6.97 -46.60 -33.77
N ARG A 40 8.12 -46.85 -33.13
CA ARG A 40 8.40 -46.43 -31.74
C ARG A 40 9.23 -45.16 -31.61
N LEU A 41 9.90 -44.71 -32.67
CA LEU A 41 10.71 -43.50 -32.63
C LEU A 41 9.86 -42.27 -32.95
N ALA A 42 9.91 -41.28 -32.05
CA ALA A 42 9.41 -39.95 -32.37
C ALA A 42 10.18 -39.39 -33.57
N THR A 43 9.44 -39.01 -34.60
CA THR A 43 10.00 -38.45 -35.81
C THR A 43 10.41 -36.99 -35.59
N LYS A 44 11.25 -36.46 -36.48
CA LYS A 44 11.57 -35.02 -36.47
C LYS A 44 10.32 -34.14 -36.60
N LYS A 45 9.28 -34.65 -37.27
CA LYS A 45 8.01 -33.95 -37.43
C LYS A 45 7.28 -33.83 -36.10
N ASP A 46 7.23 -34.90 -35.31
CA ASP A 46 6.59 -34.90 -33.99
C ASP A 46 7.31 -33.92 -33.05
N LEU A 47 8.64 -33.89 -33.10
CA LEU A 47 9.42 -32.93 -32.32
C LEU A 47 9.16 -31.48 -32.75
N ALA A 48 9.07 -31.22 -34.05
CA ALA A 48 8.75 -29.88 -34.58
C ALA A 48 7.34 -29.44 -34.19
N GLU A 49 6.38 -30.37 -34.12
CA GLU A 49 5.01 -30.10 -33.66
C GLU A 49 4.99 -29.72 -32.18
N VAL A 50 5.70 -30.49 -31.33
CA VAL A 50 5.84 -30.17 -29.90
C VAL A 50 6.55 -28.83 -29.70
N GLU A 51 7.63 -28.55 -30.43
CA GLU A 51 8.33 -27.26 -30.36
C GLU A 51 7.41 -26.10 -30.75
N ALA A 52 6.60 -26.27 -31.81
CA ALA A 52 5.63 -25.28 -32.23
C ALA A 52 4.53 -25.07 -31.17
N SER A 53 4.04 -26.15 -30.54
CA SER A 53 3.07 -26.06 -29.45
C SER A 53 3.65 -25.29 -28.25
N LEU A 54 4.87 -25.65 -27.82
CA LEU A 54 5.53 -24.98 -26.70
C LEU A 54 5.79 -23.50 -26.98
N LYS A 55 6.17 -23.13 -28.20
CA LYS A 55 6.31 -21.72 -28.59
C LYS A 55 5.00 -20.96 -28.46
N ARG A 56 3.88 -21.53 -28.92
CA ARG A 56 2.55 -20.93 -28.77
C ARG A 56 2.15 -20.78 -27.31
N ASP A 57 2.40 -21.79 -26.48
CA ASP A 57 2.09 -21.73 -25.05
C ASP A 57 2.91 -20.65 -24.34
N ILE A 58 4.20 -20.53 -24.67
CA ILE A 58 5.07 -19.47 -24.15
C ILE A 58 4.56 -18.08 -24.55
N GLU A 59 4.17 -17.89 -25.82
CA GLU A 59 3.61 -16.63 -26.30
C GLU A 59 2.30 -16.28 -25.59
N LYS A 60 1.42 -17.28 -25.40
CA LYS A 60 0.15 -17.11 -24.69
C LYS A 60 0.39 -16.71 -23.23
N ILE A 61 1.24 -17.44 -22.51
CA ILE A 61 1.60 -17.13 -21.12
C ILE A 61 2.19 -15.71 -21.03
N ARG A 62 3.04 -15.32 -21.97
CA ARG A 62 3.61 -13.97 -22.01
C ARG A 62 2.53 -12.90 -22.19
N SER A 63 1.56 -13.14 -23.08
CA SER A 63 0.45 -12.20 -23.29
C SER A 63 -0.48 -12.08 -22.08
N ASP A 64 -0.78 -13.21 -21.42
CA ASP A 64 -1.62 -13.25 -20.23
C ASP A 64 -0.93 -12.50 -19.08
N LEU A 65 0.36 -12.75 -18.83
CA LEU A 65 1.13 -12.02 -17.83
C LEU A 65 1.20 -10.52 -18.12
N GLN A 66 1.36 -10.12 -19.39
CA GLN A 66 1.38 -8.70 -19.75
C GLN A 66 0.02 -8.03 -19.51
N ARG A 67 -1.08 -8.75 -19.73
CA ARG A 67 -2.43 -8.28 -19.41
C ARG A 67 -2.62 -8.14 -17.91
N ASP A 68 -2.27 -9.16 -17.13
CA ASP A 68 -2.43 -9.18 -15.68
C ASP A 68 -1.62 -8.05 -15.02
N LEU A 69 -0.40 -7.78 -15.50
CA LEU A 69 0.40 -6.65 -15.03
C LEU A 69 -0.29 -5.30 -15.28
N LYS A 70 -0.86 -5.10 -16.47
CA LYS A 70 -1.63 -3.87 -16.77
C LYS A 70 -2.88 -3.75 -15.90
N GLU A 71 -3.57 -4.86 -15.67
CA GLU A 71 -4.75 -4.87 -14.80
C GLU A 71 -4.38 -4.52 -13.35
N LEU A 72 -3.29 -5.09 -12.82
CA LEU A 72 -2.80 -4.76 -11.49
C LEU A 72 -2.36 -3.31 -11.37
N ASP A 73 -1.69 -2.77 -12.39
CA ASP A 73 -1.27 -1.36 -12.42
C ASP A 73 -2.47 -0.41 -12.35
N THR A 74 -3.46 -0.61 -13.24
CA THR A 74 -4.71 0.19 -13.22
C THR A 74 -5.50 0.03 -11.91
N LYS A 75 -5.52 -1.17 -11.33
CA LYS A 75 -6.17 -1.42 -10.03
C LYS A 75 -5.43 -0.77 -8.87
N ALA A 76 -4.10 -0.69 -8.92
CA ALA A 76 -3.31 0.02 -7.93
C ALA A 76 -3.57 1.53 -8.02
N GLU A 77 -3.54 2.10 -9.23
CA GLU A 77 -3.83 3.52 -9.44
C GLU A 77 -5.23 3.91 -8.94
N THR A 78 -6.26 3.10 -9.24
CA THR A 78 -7.63 3.36 -8.79
C THR A 78 -7.76 3.30 -7.28
N ARG A 79 -7.12 2.31 -6.62
CA ARG A 79 -7.11 2.21 -5.16
C ARG A 79 -6.36 3.36 -4.49
N LEU A 80 -5.27 3.84 -5.07
CA LEU A 80 -4.56 5.03 -4.56
C LEU A 80 -5.46 6.26 -4.62
N LYS A 81 -6.13 6.51 -5.75
CA LYS A 81 -7.11 7.61 -5.89
C LYS A 81 -8.26 7.50 -4.88
N GLU A 82 -8.78 6.29 -4.67
CA GLU A 82 -9.84 6.05 -3.69
C GLU A 82 -9.37 6.35 -2.26
N LEU A 83 -8.15 5.94 -1.90
CA LEU A 83 -7.56 6.23 -0.60
C LEU A 83 -7.34 7.73 -0.38
N ASP A 84 -6.87 8.46 -1.39
CA ASP A 84 -6.69 9.91 -1.31
C ASP A 84 -8.02 10.63 -1.07
N ILE A 85 -9.06 10.30 -1.85
CA ILE A 85 -10.41 10.87 -1.66
C ILE A 85 -10.93 10.57 -0.25
N LYS A 86 -10.74 9.34 0.23
CA LYS A 86 -11.19 8.93 1.57
C LYS A 86 -10.43 9.62 2.68
N ALA A 87 -9.13 9.85 2.51
CA ALA A 87 -8.30 10.60 3.44
C ALA A 87 -8.72 12.08 3.50
N GLU A 88 -8.91 12.72 2.34
CA GLU A 88 -9.43 14.10 2.26
C GLU A 88 -10.80 14.24 2.93
N THR A 89 -11.70 13.29 2.67
CA THR A 89 -13.05 13.30 3.25
C THR A 89 -13.00 13.16 4.76
N ARG A 90 -12.16 12.26 5.29
CA ARG A 90 -11.96 12.11 6.74
C ARG A 90 -11.36 13.36 7.37
N SER A 91 -10.39 14.01 6.72
CA SER A 91 -9.80 15.26 7.21
C SER A 91 -10.87 16.36 7.31
N LYS A 92 -11.72 16.51 6.28
CA LYS A 92 -12.83 17.48 6.30
C LYS A 92 -13.83 17.16 7.42
N GLU A 93 -14.15 15.89 7.63
CA GLU A 93 -15.03 15.46 8.71
C GLU A 93 -14.43 15.77 10.10
N THR A 94 -13.14 15.52 10.30
CA THR A 94 -12.45 15.86 11.55
C THR A 94 -12.42 17.37 11.78
N ASP A 95 -12.15 18.16 10.75
CA ASP A 95 -12.14 19.63 10.84
C ASP A 95 -13.52 20.18 11.21
N ALA A 96 -14.58 19.63 10.62
CA ALA A 96 -15.96 20.00 10.95
C ALA A 96 -16.31 19.66 12.40
N ARG A 97 -15.96 18.45 12.85
CA ARG A 97 -16.19 18.01 14.24
C ARG A 97 -15.41 18.84 15.25
N LEU A 98 -14.17 19.23 14.92
CA LEU A 98 -13.36 20.10 15.76
C LEU A 98 -13.97 21.50 15.88
N LYS A 99 -14.41 22.10 14.77
CA LYS A 99 -15.10 23.40 14.79
C LYS A 99 -16.41 23.36 15.58
N GLU A 100 -17.19 22.29 15.43
CA GLU A 100 -18.42 22.11 16.21
C GLU A 100 -18.11 22.01 17.71
N LEU A 101 -17.09 21.24 18.07
CA LEU A 101 -16.67 21.08 19.46
C LEU A 101 -16.15 22.39 20.05
N GLU A 102 -15.32 23.13 19.29
CA GLU A 102 -14.81 24.45 19.67
C GLU A 102 -15.96 25.42 19.95
N LEU A 103 -16.93 25.54 19.04
CA LEU A 103 -18.08 26.42 19.20
C LEU A 103 -18.91 26.03 20.43
N ARG A 104 -19.21 24.73 20.60
CA ARG A 104 -19.96 24.24 21.77
C ARG A 104 -19.23 24.53 23.08
N MET A 105 -17.90 24.39 23.11
CA MET A 105 -17.09 24.70 24.30
C MET A 105 -17.08 26.20 24.58
N VAL A 106 -16.88 27.04 23.57
CA VAL A 106 -16.89 28.51 23.72
C VAL A 106 -18.24 28.99 24.26
N ILE A 107 -19.36 28.48 23.75
CA ILE A 107 -20.70 28.83 24.24
C ILE A 107 -20.90 28.39 25.69
N LYS A 108 -20.54 27.15 26.04
CA LYS A 108 -20.67 26.63 27.41
C LYS A 108 -19.80 27.40 28.41
N MET A 109 -18.55 27.68 28.05
CA MET A 109 -17.62 28.42 28.91
C MET A 109 -18.02 29.89 29.05
N GLY A 110 -18.43 30.55 27.96
CA GLY A 110 -18.94 31.92 28.00
C GLY A 110 -20.13 32.06 28.96
N GLY A 111 -21.06 31.11 28.94
CA GLY A 111 -22.18 31.05 29.89
C GLY A 111 -21.72 30.91 31.35
N MET A 112 -20.75 30.03 31.63
CA MET A 112 -20.22 29.87 32.99
C MET A 112 -19.48 31.10 33.49
N ILE A 113 -18.67 31.75 32.64
CA ILE A 113 -17.96 32.98 32.99
C ILE A 113 -18.95 34.09 33.33
N LEU A 114 -19.99 34.30 32.50
CA LEU A 114 -21.04 35.28 32.77
C LEU A 114 -21.78 34.99 34.08
N ALA A 115 -22.12 33.72 34.34
CA ALA A 115 -22.75 33.32 35.60
C ALA A 115 -21.84 33.60 36.81
N GLY A 116 -20.55 33.27 36.72
CA GLY A 116 -19.56 33.52 37.77
C GLY A 116 -19.37 35.02 38.07
N ILE A 117 -19.26 35.86 37.04
CA ILE A 117 -19.17 37.32 37.19
C ILE A 117 -20.45 37.87 37.85
N GLY A 118 -21.62 37.39 37.46
CA GLY A 118 -22.90 37.80 38.06
C GLY A 118 -22.95 37.51 39.57
N ILE A 119 -22.48 36.33 40.00
CA ILE A 119 -22.38 35.96 41.41
C ILE A 119 -21.42 36.90 42.16
N LEU A 120 -20.22 37.12 41.62
CA LEU A 120 -19.22 38.02 42.22
C LEU A 120 -19.74 39.46 42.36
N PHE A 121 -20.40 39.98 41.32
CA PHE A 121 -20.96 41.33 41.34
C PHE A 121 -22.08 41.47 42.37
N GLY A 122 -22.99 40.48 42.45
CA GLY A 122 -24.02 40.43 43.48
C GLY A 122 -23.42 40.44 44.90
N PHE A 123 -22.35 39.68 45.11
CA PHE A 123 -21.63 39.66 46.39
C PHE A 123 -20.99 41.01 46.73
N MET A 124 -20.29 41.65 45.78
CA MET A 124 -19.68 42.98 45.98
C MET A 124 -20.71 44.05 46.32
N ARG A 125 -21.92 43.96 45.75
CA ARG A 125 -23.00 44.91 46.05
C ARG A 125 -23.68 44.66 47.39
N ALA A 126 -23.81 43.41 47.82
CA ALA A 126 -24.41 43.05 49.10
C ALA A 126 -23.47 43.32 50.30
N TRP A 127 -22.15 43.39 50.07
CA TRP A 127 -21.16 43.63 51.11
C TRP A 127 -20.44 44.97 50.92
N PRO A 128 -21.01 46.10 51.40
CA PRO A 128 -20.26 47.35 51.49
C PRO A 128 -19.11 47.14 52.47
N LEU A 129 -17.89 46.97 51.95
CA LEU A 129 -16.70 46.93 52.80
C LEU A 129 -16.62 48.26 53.56
N PRO A 130 -16.59 48.25 54.91
CA PRO A 130 -16.28 49.46 55.65
C PRO A 130 -14.86 49.86 55.27
N VAL A 131 -14.72 50.95 54.54
CA VAL A 131 -13.41 51.58 54.31
C VAL A 131 -12.96 52.10 55.68
N GLN A 132 -12.27 51.26 56.45
CA GLN A 132 -11.57 51.73 57.64
C GLN A 132 -10.34 52.48 57.15
N PHE A 133 -10.46 53.80 57.11
CA PHE A 133 -9.32 54.69 56.95
C PHE A 133 -8.44 54.51 58.19
N VAL A 134 -7.42 53.65 58.09
CA VAL A 134 -6.41 53.54 59.14
C VAL A 134 -5.49 54.74 58.98
N PRO A 135 -5.48 55.71 59.92
CA PRO A 135 -4.50 56.80 59.85
C PRO A 135 -3.11 56.20 60.00
N PHE A 136 -2.21 56.51 59.06
CA PHE A 136 -0.80 56.16 59.17
C PHE A 136 -0.22 56.81 60.44
N PRO A 137 0.32 56.03 61.40
CA PRO A 137 1.02 56.60 62.53
C PRO A 137 2.39 57.10 62.05
N GLY A 138 2.61 58.43 62.05
CA GLY A 138 3.92 58.98 61.74
C GLY A 138 4.02 60.38 61.10
N GLN A 139 2.92 61.13 60.91
CA GLN A 139 3.03 62.57 60.64
C GLN A 139 2.57 63.36 61.85
N GLU A 140 3.47 63.52 62.82
CA GLU A 140 3.36 64.65 63.73
C GLU A 140 3.59 65.94 62.95
N MET A 141 2.61 66.83 63.03
CA MET A 141 2.69 68.19 62.55
C MET A 141 3.82 68.93 63.29
N ARG A 142 4.95 69.18 62.61
CA ARG A 142 5.83 70.29 63.01
C ARG A 142 5.19 71.60 62.55
N GLN A 143 4.29 72.13 63.38
CA GLN A 143 4.05 73.57 63.39
C GLN A 143 5.23 74.23 64.13
N THR A 144 6.20 74.73 63.37
CA THR A 144 7.02 75.85 63.84
C THR A 144 6.75 77.02 62.94
N VAL A 145 5.87 77.88 63.44
CA VAL A 145 5.64 79.25 62.99
C VAL A 145 6.96 80.03 63.04
N SER A 146 7.35 80.64 61.93
CA SER A 146 8.15 81.87 61.89
C SER A 146 7.83 82.54 60.55
N GLN A 147 6.77 83.36 60.49
CA GLN A 147 6.84 84.82 60.62
C GLN A 147 7.75 85.51 59.57
N PHE A 148 7.14 86.49 58.88
CA PHE A 148 7.68 87.62 58.09
C PHE A 148 7.74 87.50 56.54
N PRO A 149 7.53 88.61 55.78
CA PRO A 149 6.21 89.01 55.24
C PRO A 149 6.28 89.32 53.70
N PRO A 150 5.23 89.89 53.04
CA PRO A 150 5.03 89.77 51.58
C PRO A 150 5.50 90.98 50.75
N GLY A 151 5.61 90.77 49.43
CA GLY A 151 5.79 91.80 48.39
C GLY A 151 7.19 91.79 47.78
N LYS A 152 7.38 91.68 46.46
CA LYS A 152 6.61 92.21 45.33
C LYS A 152 6.49 91.22 44.17
#